data_AF-A0A9P6C8F4-F1
#
_entry.id   AF-A0A9P6C8F4-F1
#
_cell.length_a   1.000
_cell.length_b   1.000
_cell.length_c   1.000
_cell.angle_alpha   90.00
_cell.angle_beta   90.00
_cell.angle_gamma   90.00
#
_symmetry.space_group_name_H-M   'P 1'
#
loop_
_entity.id
_entity.type
_entity.pdbx_description
1 polymer ?
#
loop_
_entity_poly.entity_id
_entity_poly.type
_entity_poly.pdbx_seq_one_letter_code
_entity_poly.pdbx_strand_id
1 'polypeptide(L)'
;MSETPGALAPREEETDVHFEPVIKLTEQVDTKTFEEDEDVAFKMRAKLFRFDAASSEWKERGTGDVKLLAHKETKKVRLVMRRDKTLKVCANHLISAEMKLQPNIGSDRSWVWKVAADYAESPPTPETLAIRFKLLTNILDAGLFKTAFEDAQKKNIDLSGKSTEDEDETSEEKEKEEKEDESASEEKEEETKEDAEAEKKDGAD
;
A
#
# COMPACT_ATOMS: atom_id res chain seq x y z
N MET A 1 -68.09 -15.64 -16.04
CA MET A 1 -67.74 -16.42 -14.85
C MET A 1 -67.09 -17.71 -15.32
N SER A 2 -65.81 -17.89 -15.03
CA SER A 2 -65.14 -19.18 -15.04
C SER A 2 -63.90 -19.01 -14.16
N GLU A 3 -64.11 -19.26 -12.87
CA GLU A 3 -63.07 -19.31 -11.85
C GLU A 3 -62.10 -20.45 -12.19
N THR A 4 -60.80 -20.16 -12.19
CA THR A 4 -59.76 -21.19 -12.18
C THR A 4 -59.26 -21.30 -10.74
N PRO A 5 -59.38 -22.46 -10.09
CA PRO A 5 -58.98 -22.64 -8.70
C PRO A 5 -57.46 -22.70 -8.57
N GLY A 6 -56.96 -22.21 -7.44
CA GLY A 6 -55.54 -22.24 -7.12
C GLY A 6 -54.99 -23.66 -6.93
N ALA A 7 -53.74 -23.82 -7.32
CA ALA A 7 -52.84 -24.78 -6.72
C ALA A 7 -51.44 -24.14 -6.71
N LEU A 8 -51.11 -23.51 -5.60
CA LEU A 8 -49.71 -23.29 -5.24
C LEU A 8 -49.10 -24.69 -5.19
N ALA A 9 -48.23 -25.01 -6.16
CA ALA A 9 -47.43 -26.22 -6.10
C ALA A 9 -46.76 -26.26 -4.71
N PRO A 10 -46.76 -27.41 -4.01
CA PRO A 10 -45.99 -27.54 -2.78
C PRO A 10 -44.55 -27.18 -3.14
N ARG A 11 -44.01 -26.09 -2.58
CA ARG A 11 -42.57 -25.92 -2.55
C ARG A 11 -42.05 -27.13 -1.79
N GLU A 12 -41.27 -27.97 -2.44
CA GLU A 12 -40.54 -29.04 -1.77
C GLU A 12 -39.88 -28.41 -0.54
N GLU A 13 -40.26 -28.85 0.65
CA GLU A 13 -39.65 -28.38 1.90
C GLU A 13 -38.16 -28.73 1.80
N GLU A 14 -37.32 -27.70 1.61
CA GLU A 14 -35.87 -27.89 1.59
C GLU A 14 -35.48 -28.57 2.90
N THR A 15 -34.83 -29.74 2.80
CA THR A 15 -34.34 -30.47 3.96
C THR A 15 -33.31 -29.61 4.70
N ASP A 16 -33.70 -29.05 5.85
CA ASP A 16 -32.82 -28.26 6.72
C ASP A 16 -31.87 -29.21 7.48
N VAL A 17 -30.69 -29.41 6.91
CA VAL A 17 -29.66 -30.28 7.50
C VAL A 17 -28.98 -29.54 8.66
N HIS A 18 -29.24 -30.00 9.88
CA HIS A 18 -28.61 -29.46 11.08
C HIS A 18 -27.18 -29.97 11.26
N PHE A 19 -26.24 -29.06 11.58
CA PHE A 19 -24.86 -29.38 11.91
C PHE A 19 -24.51 -28.89 13.32
N GLU A 20 -23.92 -29.76 14.14
CA GLU A 20 -23.43 -29.37 15.47
C GLU A 20 -22.13 -28.56 15.35
N PRO A 21 -22.03 -27.36 15.94
CA PRO A 21 -20.83 -26.53 15.82
C PRO A 21 -19.62 -27.16 16.53
N VAL A 22 -18.55 -27.43 15.77
CA VAL A 22 -17.27 -27.94 16.31
C VAL A 22 -16.59 -26.93 17.24
N ILE A 23 -16.75 -25.63 16.94
CA ILE A 23 -16.17 -24.54 17.71
C ILE A 23 -17.27 -23.52 18.02
N LYS A 24 -17.46 -23.22 19.31
CA LYS A 24 -18.38 -22.18 19.76
C LYS A 24 -17.56 -20.93 20.08
N LEU A 25 -17.73 -19.88 19.27
CA LEU A 25 -17.20 -18.55 19.58
C LEU A 25 -18.06 -17.95 20.70
N THR A 26 -17.66 -18.20 21.96
CA THR A 26 -18.40 -17.78 23.15
C THR A 26 -18.18 -16.32 23.51
N GLU A 27 -17.08 -15.73 23.07
CA GLU A 27 -16.73 -14.34 23.35
C GLU A 27 -16.88 -13.49 22.10
N GLN A 28 -17.62 -12.39 22.24
CA GLN A 28 -17.70 -11.37 21.19
C GLN A 28 -16.36 -10.63 21.18
N VAL A 29 -15.58 -10.84 20.11
CA VAL A 29 -14.31 -10.14 19.92
C VAL A 29 -14.61 -8.70 19.50
N ASP A 30 -14.06 -7.73 20.23
CA ASP A 30 -14.09 -6.33 19.81
C ASP A 30 -13.22 -6.15 18.57
N THR A 31 -13.85 -5.79 17.46
CA THR A 31 -13.16 -5.61 16.17
C THR A 31 -12.85 -4.14 15.95
N LYS A 32 -11.57 -3.77 16.09
CA LYS A 32 -11.09 -2.42 15.75
C LYS A 32 -10.69 -2.34 14.28
N THR A 33 -11.03 -1.23 13.63
CA THR A 33 -10.68 -1.00 12.23
C THR A 33 -9.28 -0.43 12.06
N PHE A 34 -8.71 0.15 13.12
CA PHE A 34 -7.47 0.91 13.11
C PHE A 34 -7.54 2.13 12.18
N GLU A 35 -8.74 2.70 12.05
CA GLU A 35 -9.05 3.93 11.31
C GLU A 35 -9.69 4.99 12.25
N GLU A 36 -9.81 4.70 13.56
CA GLU A 36 -10.53 5.54 14.54
C GLU A 36 -9.81 6.87 14.84
N ASP A 37 -8.49 6.90 14.68
CA ASP A 37 -7.64 8.07 14.92
C ASP A 37 -7.39 8.90 13.65
N GLU A 38 -8.21 8.70 12.62
CA GLU A 38 -8.05 9.36 11.33
C GLU A 38 -9.34 10.02 10.84
N ASP A 39 -9.18 11.18 10.19
CA ASP A 39 -10.28 11.90 9.55
C ASP A 39 -10.33 11.57 8.06
N VAL A 40 -11.55 11.37 7.54
CA VAL A 40 -11.77 11.05 6.12
C VAL A 40 -11.68 12.33 5.29
N ALA A 41 -10.54 12.56 4.66
CA ALA A 41 -10.32 13.72 3.77
C ALA A 41 -10.97 13.54 2.39
N PHE A 42 -11.06 12.31 1.92
CA PHE A 42 -11.69 11.97 0.64
C PHE A 42 -12.30 10.57 0.72
N LYS A 43 -13.45 10.37 0.08
CA LYS A 43 -14.09 9.06 -0.05
C LYS A 43 -14.80 8.96 -1.40
N MET A 44 -14.49 7.93 -2.18
CA MET A 44 -15.18 7.68 -3.44
C MET A 44 -15.19 6.21 -3.82
N ARG A 45 -16.25 5.79 -4.52
CA ARG A 45 -16.40 4.44 -5.03
C ARG A 45 -15.47 4.19 -6.22
N ALA A 46 -14.68 3.12 -6.17
CA ALA A 46 -13.71 2.80 -7.21
C ALA A 46 -13.53 1.29 -7.45
N LYS A 47 -12.85 0.97 -8.55
CA LYS A 47 -12.26 -0.34 -8.82
C LYS A 47 -10.75 -0.18 -8.95
N LEU A 48 -9.98 -0.96 -8.21
CA LEU A 48 -8.54 -0.97 -8.16
C LEU A 48 -7.98 -2.19 -8.91
N PHE A 49 -6.92 -1.97 -9.65
CA PHE A 49 -6.17 -2.96 -10.40
C PHE A 49 -4.71 -2.91 -9.99
N ARG A 50 -4.05 -4.06 -10.13
CA ARG A 50 -2.61 -4.24 -9.95
C ARG A 50 -2.01 -4.69 -11.28
N PHE A 51 -0.89 -4.11 -11.68
CA PHE A 51 -0.13 -4.61 -12.81
C PHE A 51 0.68 -5.84 -12.42
N ASP A 52 0.50 -6.93 -13.15
CA ASP A 52 1.33 -8.12 -13.01
C ASP A 52 2.50 -8.06 -13.99
N ALA A 53 3.71 -7.89 -13.48
CA ALA A 53 4.91 -7.78 -14.32
C ALA A 53 5.22 -9.09 -15.06
N ALA A 54 4.91 -10.25 -14.47
CA ALA A 54 5.23 -11.55 -15.05
C ALA A 54 4.37 -11.86 -16.30
N SER A 55 3.08 -11.52 -16.26
CA SER A 55 2.16 -11.71 -17.39
C SER A 55 1.89 -10.43 -18.19
N SER A 56 2.48 -9.30 -17.80
CA SER A 56 2.29 -7.98 -18.43
C SER A 56 0.82 -7.58 -18.58
N GLU A 57 0.01 -7.84 -17.55
CA GLU A 57 -1.44 -7.60 -17.59
C GLU A 57 -1.98 -6.90 -16.33
N TRP A 58 -3.13 -6.25 -16.45
CA TRP A 58 -3.83 -5.66 -15.32
C TRP A 58 -4.78 -6.68 -14.68
N LYS A 59 -4.56 -7.00 -13.39
CA LYS A 59 -5.44 -7.86 -12.60
C LYS A 59 -6.31 -7.03 -11.67
N GLU A 60 -7.59 -7.38 -11.54
CA GLU A 60 -8.47 -6.74 -10.57
C GLU A 60 -7.98 -7.05 -9.15
N ARG A 61 -7.71 -6.00 -8.37
CA ARG A 61 -7.24 -6.11 -6.98
C ARG A 61 -8.40 -5.97 -6.00
N GLY A 62 -9.35 -5.08 -6.27
CA GLY A 62 -10.53 -4.91 -5.43
C GLY A 62 -11.52 -3.87 -5.96
N THR A 63 -12.77 -3.99 -5.52
CA THR A 63 -13.84 -3.01 -5.77
C THR A 63 -14.44 -2.58 -4.44
N GLY A 64 -14.56 -1.28 -4.21
CA GLY A 64 -15.02 -0.72 -2.95
C GLY A 64 -14.80 0.79 -2.86
N ASP A 65 -14.86 1.35 -1.65
CA ASP A 65 -14.61 2.78 -1.43
C ASP A 65 -13.12 3.01 -1.16
N VAL A 66 -12.49 3.86 -1.97
CA VAL A 66 -11.16 4.41 -1.66
C VAL A 66 -11.33 5.59 -0.71
N LYS A 67 -10.51 5.63 0.34
CA LYS A 67 -10.44 6.72 1.29
C LYS A 67 -9.04 7.30 1.34
N LEU A 68 -8.95 8.62 1.48
CA LEU A 68 -7.74 9.30 1.96
C LEU A 68 -7.99 9.66 3.42
N LEU A 69 -7.18 9.09 4.30
CA LEU A 69 -7.32 9.20 5.75
C LEU A 69 -6.17 10.02 6.31
N ALA A 70 -6.48 11.09 7.05
CA ALA A 70 -5.49 11.96 7.68
C ALA A 70 -5.45 11.67 9.19
N HIS A 71 -4.29 11.28 9.71
CA HIS A 71 -4.14 10.99 11.13
C HIS A 71 -4.36 12.24 12.00
N LYS A 72 -5.11 12.12 13.10
CA LYS A 72 -5.51 13.25 13.94
C LYS A 72 -4.32 13.93 14.60
N GLU A 73 -3.30 13.18 15.01
CA GLU A 73 -2.09 13.72 15.65
C GLU A 73 -1.02 14.09 14.61
N THR A 74 -0.43 13.10 13.92
CA THR A 74 0.65 13.32 12.95
C THR A 74 0.26 14.07 11.68
N LYS A 75 -1.04 14.24 11.41
CA LYS A 75 -1.61 14.84 10.18
C LYS A 75 -1.21 14.16 8.87
N LYS A 76 -0.43 13.07 8.93
CA LYS A 76 -0.02 12.28 7.77
C LYS A 76 -1.23 11.64 7.11
N VAL A 77 -1.25 11.67 5.78
CA VAL A 77 -2.35 11.15 4.96
C VAL A 77 -1.94 9.83 4.30
N ARG A 78 -2.77 8.80 4.48
CA ARG A 78 -2.63 7.50 3.79
C ARG A 78 -3.85 7.19 2.92
N LEU A 79 -3.65 6.35 1.93
CA LEU A 79 -4.71 5.79 1.10
C LEU A 79 -5.10 4.41 1.66
N VAL A 80 -6.38 4.23 1.95
CA VAL A 80 -6.95 2.93 2.36
C VAL A 80 -8.13 2.59 1.46
N MET A 81 -8.18 1.35 0.99
CA MET A 81 -9.31 0.83 0.23
C MET A 81 -9.67 -0.57 0.70
N ARG A 82 -10.96 -0.84 0.89
CA ARG A 82 -11.47 -2.17 1.30
C ARG A 82 -12.41 -2.72 0.22
N ARG A 83 -12.39 -4.04 0.07
CA ARG A 83 -13.30 -4.76 -0.84
C ARG A 83 -14.70 -4.83 -0.26
N ASP A 84 -15.70 -4.71 -1.12
CA ASP A 84 -17.09 -4.97 -0.75
C ASP A 84 -17.29 -6.36 -0.16
N LYS A 85 -18.27 -6.47 0.73
CA LYS A 85 -18.75 -7.69 1.41
C LYS A 85 -17.70 -8.32 2.35
N THR A 86 -16.49 -8.55 1.85
CA THR A 86 -15.39 -9.16 2.61
C THR A 86 -14.68 -8.20 3.55
N LEU A 87 -14.76 -6.88 3.28
CA LEU A 87 -14.12 -5.81 4.05
C LEU A 87 -12.59 -5.92 4.17
N LYS A 88 -11.98 -6.84 3.39
CA LYS A 88 -10.53 -7.03 3.30
C LYS A 88 -9.89 -5.81 2.66
N VAL A 89 -8.79 -5.35 3.24
CA VAL A 89 -7.96 -4.28 2.69
C VAL A 89 -7.40 -4.72 1.34
N CYS A 90 -7.47 -3.84 0.34
CA CYS A 90 -6.90 -4.06 -0.99
C CYS A 90 -5.95 -2.94 -1.44
N ALA A 91 -5.82 -1.88 -0.66
CA ALA A 91 -4.72 -0.91 -0.73
C ALA A 91 -4.56 -0.28 0.65
N ASN A 92 -3.31 -0.10 1.07
CA ASN A 92 -2.94 0.58 2.31
C ASN A 92 -1.52 1.11 2.18
N HIS A 93 -1.35 2.39 1.90
CA HIS A 93 -0.02 2.99 1.80
C HIS A 93 -0.07 4.47 2.12
N LEU A 94 1.04 5.00 2.64
CA LEU A 94 1.22 6.43 2.82
C LEU A 94 1.28 7.11 1.44
N ILE A 95 0.67 8.29 1.32
CA ILE A 95 0.84 9.12 0.13
C ILE A 95 2.23 9.77 0.19
N SER A 96 3.15 9.35 -0.66
CA SER A 96 4.51 9.91 -0.70
C SER A 96 4.66 10.98 -1.79
N ALA A 97 5.68 11.83 -1.63
CA ALA A 97 6.01 12.90 -2.57
C ALA A 97 6.37 12.39 -3.98
N GLU A 98 6.94 11.19 -4.05
CA GLU A 98 7.43 10.58 -5.29
C GLU A 98 6.31 9.97 -6.15
N MET A 99 5.13 9.72 -5.57
CA MET A 99 4.00 9.18 -6.31
C MET A 99 3.55 10.18 -7.38
N LYS A 100 3.25 9.70 -8.59
CA LYS A 100 2.72 10.55 -9.67
C LYS A 100 1.53 9.86 -10.30
N LEU A 101 0.36 10.49 -10.21
CA LEU A 101 -0.84 10.02 -10.88
C LEU A 101 -0.71 10.31 -12.38
N GLN A 102 -0.61 9.24 -13.18
CA GLN A 102 -0.58 9.31 -14.63
C GLN A 102 -1.93 8.90 -15.21
N PRO A 103 -2.46 9.62 -16.23
CA PRO A 103 -3.69 9.21 -16.90
C PRO A 103 -3.47 7.86 -17.60
N ASN A 104 -4.46 6.96 -17.52
CA ASN A 104 -4.39 5.70 -18.23
C ASN A 104 -4.79 5.88 -19.71
N ILE A 105 -4.05 5.28 -20.63
CA ILE A 105 -4.33 5.39 -22.07
C ILE A 105 -5.71 4.80 -22.36
N GLY A 106 -6.57 5.57 -23.02
CA GLY A 106 -7.93 5.15 -23.36
C GLY A 106 -8.94 5.21 -22.22
N SER A 107 -8.62 5.85 -21.09
CA SER A 107 -9.58 6.12 -20.01
C SER A 107 -9.41 7.53 -19.45
N ASP A 108 -10.48 8.31 -19.47
CA ASP A 108 -10.59 9.63 -18.84
C ASP A 108 -10.87 9.57 -17.33
N ARG A 109 -11.13 8.37 -16.82
CA ARG A 109 -11.61 8.12 -15.45
C ARG A 109 -10.70 7.18 -14.66
N SER A 110 -9.46 7.04 -15.11
CA SER A 110 -8.48 6.16 -14.49
C SER A 110 -7.13 6.84 -14.28
N TRP A 111 -6.54 6.57 -13.12
CA TRP A 111 -5.18 7.00 -12.78
C TRP A 111 -4.30 5.81 -12.49
N VAL A 112 -3.02 5.92 -12.83
CA VAL A 112 -1.98 4.92 -12.61
C VAL A 112 -0.87 5.54 -11.76
N TRP A 113 -0.37 4.82 -10.75
CA TRP A 113 0.80 5.24 -9.98
C TRP A 113 1.59 4.05 -9.47
N LYS A 114 2.84 4.29 -9.08
CA LYS A 114 3.72 3.32 -8.44
C LYS A 114 3.75 3.56 -6.94
N VAL A 115 3.76 2.49 -6.17
CA VAL A 115 3.85 2.47 -4.72
C VAL A 115 5.06 1.63 -4.34
N ALA A 116 5.96 2.17 -3.50
CA ALA A 116 7.14 1.44 -3.06
C ALA A 116 6.83 0.37 -2.02
N ALA A 117 5.88 0.65 -1.12
CA ALA A 117 5.43 -0.28 -0.09
C ALA A 117 3.92 -0.15 0.16
N ASP A 118 3.14 -1.09 -0.38
CA ASP A 118 1.72 -1.25 -0.06
C ASP A 118 1.54 -2.37 0.98
N TYR A 119 0.74 -2.06 2.01
CA TYR A 119 0.51 -2.88 3.20
C TYR A 119 -0.88 -3.56 3.16
N ALA A 120 -1.45 -3.77 1.98
CA ALA A 120 -2.69 -4.56 1.87
C ALA A 120 -2.45 -6.05 2.12
N GLU A 121 -1.22 -6.51 1.90
CA GLU A 121 -0.72 -7.84 2.21
C GLU A 121 0.51 -7.73 3.12
N SER A 122 0.89 -8.83 3.77
CA SER A 122 2.09 -8.92 4.60
C SER A 122 2.98 -10.01 4.02
N PRO A 123 4.26 -9.74 3.71
CA PRO A 123 4.98 -8.47 3.90
C PRO A 123 4.56 -7.35 2.92
N PRO A 124 4.96 -6.08 3.16
CA PRO A 124 4.67 -4.97 2.26
C PRO A 124 5.32 -5.16 0.88
N THR A 125 4.59 -4.85 -0.19
CA THR A 125 5.06 -5.07 -1.58
C THR A 125 5.12 -3.78 -2.39
N PRO A 126 6.09 -3.63 -3.30
CA PRO A 126 6.05 -2.60 -4.32
C PRO A 126 4.99 -2.95 -5.37
N GLU A 127 4.13 -1.98 -5.71
CA GLU A 127 3.00 -2.21 -6.59
C GLU A 127 2.88 -1.11 -7.64
N THR A 128 2.47 -1.48 -8.86
CA THR A 128 1.96 -0.52 -9.85
C THR A 128 0.45 -0.65 -9.89
N LEU A 129 -0.24 0.38 -9.40
CA LEU A 129 -1.68 0.37 -9.20
C LEU A 129 -2.36 1.23 -10.25
N ALA A 130 -3.56 0.81 -10.66
CA ALA A 130 -4.47 1.62 -11.44
C ALA A 130 -5.83 1.65 -10.75
N ILE A 131 -6.39 2.84 -10.61
CA ILE A 131 -7.74 3.03 -10.05
C ILE A 131 -8.66 3.55 -11.14
N ARG A 132 -9.88 3.03 -11.19
CA ARG A 132 -10.92 3.46 -12.11
C ARG A 132 -12.17 3.82 -11.32
N PHE A 133 -12.69 5.02 -11.57
CA PHE A 133 -13.90 5.51 -10.94
C PHE A 133 -15.12 5.24 -11.82
N LYS A 134 -16.25 4.93 -11.19
CA LYS A 134 -17.52 4.74 -11.91
C LYS A 134 -18.19 6.10 -12.02
N LEU A 135 -18.48 6.55 -13.24
CA LEU A 135 -19.19 7.80 -13.48
C LEU A 135 -20.57 7.69 -12.81
N LEU A 136 -20.79 8.47 -11.76
CA LEU A 136 -22.11 8.72 -11.22
C LEU A 136 -22.39 10.18 -11.53
N THR A 137 -23.06 10.41 -12.65
CA THR A 137 -23.71 11.68 -13.01
C THR A 137 -22.87 12.88 -13.48
N ASN A 138 -21.53 12.94 -13.35
CA ASN A 138 -20.71 13.98 -14.01
C ASN A 138 -19.25 13.55 -14.25
N ILE A 139 -18.61 14.10 -15.30
CA ILE A 139 -17.20 13.85 -15.72
C ILE A 139 -16.17 14.34 -14.66
N LEU A 140 -16.62 14.94 -13.56
CA LEU A 140 -15.78 15.65 -12.58
C LEU A 140 -15.09 14.74 -11.55
N ASP A 141 -15.53 13.49 -11.39
CA ASP A 141 -15.13 12.63 -10.26
C ASP A 141 -13.64 12.23 -10.28
N ALA A 142 -13.09 11.90 -11.45
CA ALA A 142 -11.67 11.51 -11.55
C ALA A 142 -10.74 12.69 -11.25
N GLY A 143 -11.16 13.92 -11.59
CA GLY A 143 -10.45 15.15 -11.23
C GLY A 143 -10.42 15.36 -9.72
N LEU A 144 -11.54 15.10 -9.02
CA LEU A 144 -11.62 15.24 -7.57
C LEU A 144 -10.64 14.32 -6.83
N PHE A 145 -10.52 13.05 -7.26
CA PHE A 145 -9.53 12.15 -6.66
C PHE A 145 -8.11 12.65 -6.89
N LYS A 146 -7.78 13.08 -8.11
CA LYS A 146 -6.45 13.59 -8.42
C LYS A 146 -6.12 14.83 -7.56
N THR A 147 -7.03 15.79 -7.49
CA THR A 147 -6.85 16.99 -6.66
C THR A 147 -6.67 16.62 -5.19
N ALA A 148 -7.53 15.76 -4.63
CA ALA A 148 -7.42 15.34 -3.24
C ALA A 148 -6.12 14.57 -2.96
N PHE A 149 -5.65 13.77 -3.90
CA PHE A 149 -4.39 13.03 -3.81
C PHE A 149 -3.19 13.98 -3.83
N GLU A 150 -3.15 14.93 -4.77
CA GLU A 150 -2.08 15.92 -4.87
C GLU A 150 -2.07 16.87 -3.65
N ASP A 151 -3.23 17.22 -3.11
CA ASP A 151 -3.33 18.00 -1.88
C ASP A 151 -2.83 17.20 -0.66
N ALA A 152 -3.12 15.89 -0.60
CA ALA A 152 -2.56 15.00 0.41
C ALA A 152 -1.03 14.86 0.28
N GLN A 153 -0.50 14.81 -0.94
CA GLN A 153 0.94 14.81 -1.19
C GLN A 153 1.60 16.07 -0.65
N LYS A 154 1.06 17.24 -0.96
CA LYS A 154 1.58 18.53 -0.44
C LYS A 154 1.56 18.55 1.08
N LYS A 155 0.45 18.16 1.71
CA LYS A 155 0.34 18.08 3.17
C LYS A 155 1.42 17.17 3.77
N ASN A 156 1.64 16.00 3.20
CA ASN A 156 2.66 15.07 3.70
C ASN A 156 4.09 15.62 3.50
N ILE A 157 4.36 16.32 2.40
CA ILE A 157 5.64 16.99 2.15
C ILE A 157 5.88 18.07 3.19
N ASP A 158 4.91 18.97 3.39
CA ASP A 158 5.00 20.08 4.35
C ASP A 158 5.23 19.58 5.77
N LEU A 159 4.66 18.42 6.13
CA LEU A 159 4.86 17.80 7.44
C LEU A 159 6.26 17.17 7.56
N SER A 160 6.78 16.55 6.49
CA SER A 160 8.14 16.00 6.50
C SER A 160 9.24 17.06 6.54
N GLY A 161 8.98 18.26 6.00
CA GLY A 161 9.89 19.41 6.08
C GLY A 161 9.86 20.16 7.42
N LYS A 162 8.77 20.03 8.19
CA LYS A 162 8.67 20.62 9.54
C LYS A 162 9.27 19.75 10.64
N SER A 163 9.40 18.46 10.42
CA SER A 163 10.00 17.53 11.38
C SER A 163 11.53 17.65 11.50
N THR A 164 12.19 18.48 10.69
CA THR A 164 13.66 18.66 10.73
C THR A 164 14.12 19.89 11.52
N GLU A 165 13.22 20.69 12.11
CA GLU A 165 13.61 21.89 12.89
C GLU A 165 13.63 21.68 14.41
N ASP A 166 13.18 20.53 14.94
CA ASP A 166 13.07 20.27 16.40
C ASP A 166 13.93 19.09 16.92
N GLU A 167 14.80 18.48 16.10
CA GLU A 167 15.62 17.31 16.50
C GLU A 167 17.13 17.50 16.29
N ASP A 168 17.65 18.74 16.28
CA ASP A 168 19.10 19.00 16.14
C ASP A 168 19.72 19.58 17.44
N GLU A 169 19.47 18.91 18.56
CA GLU A 169 20.21 19.11 19.83
C GLU A 169 20.50 17.77 20.53
N THR A 170 20.80 16.68 19.82
CA THR A 170 21.47 15.51 20.45
C THR A 170 22.20 14.61 19.44
N SER A 171 23.19 15.12 18.69
CA SER A 171 24.08 14.23 17.91
C SER A 171 25.50 14.74 17.66
N GLU A 172 26.07 15.58 18.54
CA GLU A 172 27.49 15.99 18.42
C GLU A 172 28.52 14.99 19.01
N GLU A 173 28.11 13.85 19.56
CA GLU A 173 29.07 12.88 20.15
C GLU A 173 29.40 11.65 19.31
N LYS A 174 28.85 11.47 18.10
CA LYS A 174 29.16 10.30 17.25
C LYS A 174 30.15 10.51 16.10
N GLU A 175 30.52 11.74 15.77
CA GLU A 175 31.47 12.02 14.68
C GLU A 175 32.96 11.86 15.05
N LYS A 176 33.28 11.44 16.28
CA LYS A 176 34.68 11.29 16.71
C LYS A 176 35.23 9.86 16.68
N GLU A 177 34.41 8.84 16.50
CA GLU A 177 34.87 7.43 16.45
C GLU A 177 35.14 6.91 15.02
N GLU A 178 34.55 7.49 13.97
CA GLU A 178 34.74 6.97 12.59
C GLU A 178 36.04 7.42 11.91
N LYS A 179 36.82 8.33 12.51
CA LYS A 179 38.08 8.82 11.91
C LYS A 179 39.34 8.03 12.27
N GLU A 180 39.27 7.03 13.15
CA GLU A 180 40.43 6.19 13.50
C GLU A 180 40.44 4.84 12.76
N ASP A 181 39.35 4.41 12.12
CA ASP A 181 39.29 3.11 11.41
C ASP A 181 39.82 3.20 9.97
N GLU A 182 39.66 4.36 9.30
CA GLU A 182 40.07 4.51 7.89
C GLU A 182 41.61 4.48 7.69
N SER A 183 42.41 4.90 8.67
CA SER A 183 43.89 4.92 8.51
C SER A 183 44.57 3.56 8.74
N ALA A 184 43.85 2.55 9.25
CA ALA A 184 44.42 1.22 9.48
C ALA A 184 44.20 0.25 8.30
N SER A 185 43.36 0.62 7.34
CA SER A 185 43.03 -0.24 6.19
C SER A 185 43.96 -0.06 4.99
N GLU A 186 44.60 1.11 4.84
CA GLU A 186 45.51 1.38 3.72
C GLU A 186 46.91 0.74 3.90
N GLU A 187 47.40 0.55 5.13
CA GLU A 187 48.74 -0.06 5.36
C GLU A 187 48.76 -1.59 5.11
N LYS A 188 47.61 -2.26 5.02
CA LYS A 188 47.53 -3.73 4.89
C LYS A 188 47.43 -4.24 3.44
N GLU A 189 47.07 -3.37 2.49
CA GLU A 189 47.04 -3.71 1.07
C GLU A 189 48.40 -3.56 0.36
N GLU A 190 49.35 -2.82 0.95
CA GLU A 190 50.68 -2.62 0.36
C GLU A 190 51.62 -3.82 0.65
N GLU A 191 51.55 -4.42 1.85
CA GLU A 191 52.39 -5.60 2.20
C GLU A 191 51.98 -6.91 1.49
N THR A 192 50.73 -7.04 0.99
CA THR A 192 50.30 -8.28 0.31
C THR A 192 50.65 -8.34 -1.17
N LYS A 193 51.12 -7.24 -1.77
CA LYS A 193 51.53 -7.21 -3.19
C LYS A 193 53.01 -7.47 -3.41
N GLU A 194 53.89 -7.22 -2.44
CA GLU A 194 55.33 -7.47 -2.60
C GLU A 194 55.72 -8.96 -2.40
N ASP A 195 54.98 -9.75 -1.63
CA ASP A 195 55.30 -11.18 -1.42
C ASP A 195 54.86 -12.10 -2.59
N ALA A 196 53.87 -11.68 -3.39
CA ALA A 196 53.36 -12.50 -4.51
C ALA A 196 54.23 -12.43 -5.79
N GLU A 197 55.14 -11.46 -5.90
CA GLU A 197 56.04 -11.32 -7.06
C GLU A 197 57.41 -11.97 -6.86
N ALA A 198 57.76 -12.40 -5.63
CA ALA A 198 59.04 -13.05 -5.32
C ALA A 198 59.05 -14.58 -5.54
N GLU A 199 57.90 -15.28 -5.49
CA GLU A 199 57.85 -16.75 -5.61
C GLU A 199 57.69 -17.30 -7.05
N LYS A 200 57.74 -16.46 -8.10
CA LYS A 200 57.63 -16.93 -9.49
C LYS A 200 58.93 -17.00 -10.28
N LYS A 201 60.10 -16.83 -9.64
CA LYS A 201 61.40 -16.85 -10.32
C LYS A 201 62.35 -17.98 -9.97
N ASP A 202 61.99 -18.89 -9.07
CA ASP A 202 62.81 -20.07 -8.76
C ASP A 202 61.97 -21.34 -8.84
N GLY A 203 62.03 -22.04 -9.98
CA GLY A 203 61.52 -23.42 -10.07
C GLY A 203 60.98 -23.84 -11.44
N ALA A 204 61.86 -24.01 -12.43
CA ALA A 204 61.88 -25.19 -13.30
C ALA A 204 63.02 -25.04 -14.32
N ASP A 205 64.15 -25.63 -13.95
CA ASP A 205 65.16 -26.21 -14.84
C ASP A 205 64.52 -27.22 -15.82
#